data_AF-A0A7V9G9H4-F1
#
_entry.id   AF-A0A7V9G9H4-F1
#
_cell.length_a   1.000
_cell.length_b   1.000
_cell.length_c   1.000
_cell.angle_alpha   90.00
_cell.angle_beta   90.00
_cell.angle_gamma   90.00
#
_symmetry.space_group_name_H-M   'P 1'
#
loop_
_entity.id
_entity.type
_entity.pdbx_description
1 polymer ?
#
loop_
_entity_poly.entity_id
_entity_poly.type
_entity_poly.pdbx_seq_one_letter_code
_entity_poly.pdbx_strand_id
1 'polypeptide(L)'
;MAPQASAPTSGGIWWRAAQNTLVCLFGCTIGDVGVVVASWMWFPHAPMLLVMVVAIIAGLMTSLALETWWLVRRGQAFRSALPMAFSMSFISMVAMETAMNLVDLGLTGGDRGHLSAVDYLGILALGEIAGFLVPWPYNAWRLKHGRSCH
;
A
#
# COMPACT_ATOMS: atom_id res chain seq x y z
N MET A 1 8.87 -26.38 24.48
CA MET A 1 8.82 -24.96 24.90
C MET A 1 9.25 -24.12 23.71
N ALA A 2 8.32 -23.45 23.03
CA ALA A 2 8.70 -22.44 22.04
C ALA A 2 9.28 -21.23 22.80
N PRO A 3 10.40 -20.63 22.36
CA PRO A 3 10.96 -19.46 23.02
C PRO A 3 9.94 -18.32 22.95
N GLN A 4 9.54 -17.84 24.13
CA GLN A 4 8.74 -16.62 24.29
C GLN A 4 9.58 -15.46 23.74
N ALA A 5 9.26 -14.97 22.55
CA ALA A 5 9.91 -13.78 22.01
C ALA A 5 9.67 -12.61 22.96
N SER A 6 10.75 -11.97 23.41
CA SER A 6 10.68 -10.78 24.25
C SER A 6 9.80 -9.70 23.60
N ALA A 7 8.92 -9.09 24.40
CA ALA A 7 8.08 -7.99 23.92
C ALA A 7 8.97 -6.92 23.25
N PRO A 8 8.72 -6.58 21.97
CA PRO A 8 9.60 -5.68 21.25
C PRO A 8 9.63 -4.31 21.95
N THR A 9 10.83 -3.73 22.06
CA THR A 9 10.99 -2.35 22.52
C THR A 9 10.15 -1.41 21.65
N SER A 10 9.77 -0.25 22.18
CA SER A 10 8.98 0.74 21.42
C SER A 10 9.60 1.03 20.05
N GLY A 11 10.93 1.20 19.97
CA GLY A 11 11.65 1.35 18.70
C GLY A 11 11.52 0.14 17.75
N GLY A 12 11.54 -1.08 18.27
CA GLY A 12 11.32 -2.30 17.48
C GLY A 12 9.91 -2.42 16.90
N ILE A 13 8.90 -1.86 17.58
CA ILE A 13 7.51 -1.81 17.10
C ILE A 13 7.39 -0.86 15.90
N TRP A 14 7.92 0.35 16.00
CA TRP A 14 7.90 1.34 14.92
C TRP A 14 8.64 0.86 13.67
N TRP A 15 9.78 0.19 13.88
CA TRP A 15 10.55 -0.40 12.79
C TRP A 15 9.79 -1.52 12.07
N ARG A 16 9.18 -2.44 12.82
CA ARG A 16 8.35 -3.50 12.23
C ARG A 16 7.12 -2.94 11.51
N ALA A 17 6.47 -1.92 12.09
CA ALA A 17 5.36 -1.24 11.43
C ALA A 17 5.80 -0.58 10.11
N ALA A 18 6.97 0.07 10.08
CA ALA A 18 7.50 0.67 8.87
C ALA A 18 7.75 -0.40 7.79
N GLN A 19 8.37 -1.54 8.13
CA GLN A 19 8.61 -2.63 7.18
C GLN A 19 7.33 -3.17 6.55
N ASN A 20 6.29 -3.44 7.35
CA ASN A 20 5.02 -3.92 6.81
C ASN A 20 4.35 -2.87 5.92
N THR A 21 4.41 -1.60 6.31
CA THR A 21 3.87 -0.49 5.52
C THR A 21 4.60 -0.36 4.19
N LEU A 22 5.93 -0.48 4.17
CA LEU A 22 6.73 -0.42 2.94
C LEU A 22 6.43 -1.57 1.97
N VAL A 23 6.17 -2.78 2.47
CA VAL A 23 5.77 -3.90 1.60
C VAL A 23 4.41 -3.62 0.95
N CYS A 24 3.44 -3.11 1.71
CA CYS A 24 2.15 -2.70 1.15
C CYS A 24 2.32 -1.59 0.11
N LEU A 25 3.07 -0.55 0.45
CA LEU A 25 3.33 0.61 -0.40
C LEU A 25 3.92 0.17 -1.74
N PHE A 26 5.00 -0.62 -1.69
CA PHE A 26 5.64 -1.14 -2.88
C PHE A 26 4.69 -1.96 -3.78
N GLY A 27 3.79 -2.74 -3.16
CA GLY A 27 2.77 -3.46 -3.89
C GLY A 27 1.74 -2.54 -4.56
N CYS A 28 1.24 -1.52 -3.85
CA CYS A 28 0.34 -0.51 -4.41
C CYS A 28 0.99 0.22 -5.59
N THR A 29 2.21 0.74 -5.42
CA THR A 29 2.96 1.44 -6.47
C THR A 29 3.06 0.62 -7.76
N ILE A 30 3.33 -0.69 -7.66
CA ILE A 30 3.41 -1.59 -8.82
C ILE A 30 2.06 -1.65 -9.56
N GLY A 31 0.96 -1.77 -8.82
CA GLY A 31 -0.38 -1.81 -9.39
C GLY A 31 -0.76 -0.48 -10.06
N ASP A 32 -0.55 0.62 -9.36
CA ASP A 32 -0.94 1.97 -9.82
C ASP A 32 -0.15 2.38 -11.05
N VAL A 33 1.17 2.23 -11.02
CA VAL A 33 2.02 2.50 -12.18
C VAL A 33 1.64 1.59 -13.35
N GLY A 34 1.36 0.30 -13.08
CA GLY A 34 0.92 -0.64 -14.11
C GLY A 34 -0.35 -0.19 -14.81
N VAL A 35 -1.37 0.23 -14.05
CA VAL A 35 -2.63 0.72 -14.62
C VAL A 35 -2.46 2.05 -15.34
N VAL A 36 -1.68 2.99 -14.80
CA VAL A 36 -1.47 4.27 -15.48
C VAL A 36 -0.70 4.08 -16.78
N VAL A 37 0.36 3.29 -16.81
CA VAL A 37 1.10 2.98 -18.04
C VAL A 37 0.19 2.27 -19.05
N ALA A 38 -0.61 1.28 -18.62
CA ALA A 38 -1.58 0.61 -19.46
C ALA A 38 -2.63 1.58 -20.03
N SER A 39 -3.08 2.54 -19.23
CA SER A 39 -4.03 3.57 -19.67
C SER A 39 -3.44 4.47 -20.75
N TRP A 40 -2.16 4.86 -20.64
CA TRP A 40 -1.51 5.67 -21.66
C TRP A 40 -1.31 4.93 -22.99
N MET A 41 -0.98 3.64 -22.92
CA MET A 41 -0.69 2.84 -24.11
C MET A 41 -1.95 2.38 -24.85
N TRP A 42 -2.99 1.96 -24.11
CA TRP A 42 -4.15 1.29 -24.69
C TRP A 42 -5.47 2.05 -24.53
N PHE A 43 -5.58 2.93 -23.53
CA PHE A 43 -6.83 3.64 -23.23
C PHE A 43 -6.62 5.15 -22.97
N PRO A 44 -5.98 5.90 -23.90
CA PRO A 44 -5.56 7.28 -23.65
C PRO A 44 -6.72 8.27 -23.42
N HIS A 45 -7.94 7.90 -23.83
CA HIS A 45 -9.15 8.68 -23.63
C HIS A 45 -10.05 8.16 -22.50
N ALA A 46 -9.55 7.20 -21.69
CA ALA A 46 -10.31 6.73 -20.55
C ALA A 46 -10.54 7.87 -19.54
N PRO A 47 -11.75 7.97 -18.97
CA PRO A 47 -12.02 8.99 -17.97
C PRO A 47 -11.13 8.76 -16.75
N MET A 48 -10.60 9.86 -16.18
CA MET A 48 -9.63 9.77 -15.10
C MET A 48 -10.13 8.96 -13.91
N LEU A 49 -11.40 9.13 -13.54
CA LEU A 49 -12.06 8.40 -12.46
C LEU A 49 -12.07 6.88 -12.69
N LEU A 50 -12.25 6.42 -13.92
CA LEU A 50 -12.20 5.00 -14.24
C LEU A 50 -10.79 4.44 -14.03
N VAL A 51 -9.78 5.13 -14.55
CA VAL A 51 -8.38 4.71 -14.40
C VAL A 51 -7.97 4.72 -12.92
N MET A 52 -8.44 5.70 -12.12
CA MET A 52 -8.21 5.71 -10.68
C MET A 52 -8.84 4.52 -9.98
N VAL A 53 -10.12 4.21 -10.23
CA VAL A 53 -10.79 3.04 -9.62
C VAL A 53 -10.08 1.74 -10.00
N VAL A 54 -9.64 1.62 -11.25
CA VAL A 54 -8.89 0.44 -11.70
C VAL A 54 -7.51 0.38 -11.06
N ALA A 55 -6.82 1.51 -10.90
CA ALA A 55 -5.53 1.61 -10.21
C ALA A 55 -5.67 1.18 -8.76
N ILE A 56 -6.63 1.75 -8.02
CA ILE A 56 -6.99 1.36 -6.65
C ILE A 56 -7.17 -0.16 -6.51
N ILE A 57 -7.97 -0.77 -7.38
CA ILE A 57 -8.21 -2.21 -7.31
C ILE A 57 -6.92 -2.98 -7.60
N ALA A 58 -6.17 -2.58 -8.63
CA ALA A 58 -4.92 -3.22 -8.99
C ALA A 58 -3.88 -3.12 -7.87
N GLY A 59 -3.67 -1.92 -7.32
CA GLY A 59 -2.76 -1.63 -6.21
C GLY A 59 -3.10 -2.44 -4.95
N LEU A 60 -4.38 -2.51 -4.57
CA LEU A 60 -4.83 -3.35 -3.46
C LEU A 60 -4.56 -4.83 -3.72
N MET A 61 -4.81 -5.33 -4.93
CA MET A 61 -4.59 -6.74 -5.28
C MET A 61 -3.09 -7.09 -5.29
N THR A 62 -2.24 -6.24 -5.87
CA THR A 62 -0.79 -6.46 -5.91
C THR A 62 -0.16 -6.35 -4.52
N SER A 63 -0.61 -5.40 -3.71
CA SER A 63 -0.22 -5.24 -2.30
C SER A 63 -0.57 -6.47 -1.46
N LEU A 64 -1.82 -6.93 -1.54
CA LEU A 64 -2.26 -8.14 -0.84
C LEU A 64 -1.47 -9.39 -1.29
N ALA A 65 -1.24 -9.53 -2.60
CA ALA A 65 -0.47 -10.65 -3.14
C ALA A 65 0.97 -10.65 -2.62
N LEU A 66 1.62 -9.47 -2.59
CA LEU A 66 2.99 -9.31 -2.13
C LEU A 66 3.12 -9.57 -0.62
N GLU A 67 2.21 -9.03 0.19
CA GLU A 67 2.18 -9.27 1.64
C GLU A 67 1.94 -10.76 1.95
N THR A 68 0.98 -11.38 1.27
CA THR A 68 0.70 -12.82 1.41
C THR A 68 1.92 -13.66 1.02
N TRP A 69 2.58 -13.34 -0.10
CA TRP A 69 3.80 -14.02 -0.55
C TRP A 69 4.93 -13.90 0.46
N TRP A 70 5.10 -12.72 1.05
CA TRP A 70 6.14 -12.48 2.05
C TRP A 70 5.88 -13.22 3.36
N LEU A 71 4.63 -13.29 3.81
CA LEU A 71 4.22 -14.09 4.97
C LEU A 71 4.47 -15.59 4.74
N VAL A 72 4.13 -16.10 3.55
CA VAL A 72 4.40 -17.49 3.18
C VAL A 72 5.90 -17.79 3.18
N ARG A 73 6.72 -16.87 2.64
CA ARG A 73 8.19 -17.00 2.70
C ARG A 73 8.75 -16.99 4.12
N ARG A 74 8.03 -16.44 5.10
CA ARG A 74 8.38 -16.47 6.53
C ARG A 74 7.88 -17.71 7.27
N GLY A 75 7.30 -18.69 6.55
CA GLY A 75 6.88 -19.96 7.11
C GLY A 75 5.40 -20.03 7.51
N GLN A 76 4.59 -19.01 7.19
CA GLN A 76 3.14 -19.09 7.36
C GLN A 76 2.53 -19.99 6.28
N ALA A 77 1.54 -20.81 6.65
CA ALA A 77 0.79 -21.59 5.66
C ALA A 77 -0.04 -20.64 4.77
N PHE A 78 -0.12 -20.90 3.46
CA PHE A 78 -0.88 -20.05 2.54
C PHE A 78 -2.34 -19.83 2.99
N ARG A 79 -2.98 -20.89 3.53
CA ARG A 79 -4.35 -20.84 4.06
C ARG A 79 -4.52 -19.89 5.25
N SER A 80 -3.47 -19.63 6.03
CA SER A 80 -3.49 -18.68 7.14
C SER A 80 -2.94 -17.31 6.75
N ALA A 81 -2.02 -17.25 5.78
CA ALA A 81 -1.35 -16.02 5.35
C ALA A 81 -2.30 -15.02 4.68
N LEU A 82 -3.18 -15.47 3.79
CA LEU A 82 -4.11 -14.59 3.07
C LEU A 82 -5.14 -13.90 3.98
N PRO A 83 -5.89 -14.61 4.86
CA PRO A 83 -6.78 -13.96 5.82
C PRO A 83 -6.02 -13.13 6.86
N MET A 84 -4.76 -13.47 7.16
CA MET A 84 -3.90 -12.66 8.02
C MET A 84 -3.53 -11.33 7.36
N ALA A 85 -3.10 -11.34 6.10
CA ALA A 85 -2.79 -10.12 5.35
C ALA A 85 -4.02 -9.20 5.25
N PHE A 86 -5.19 -9.76 4.92
CA PHE A 86 -6.45 -9.03 4.92
C PHE A 86 -6.79 -8.43 6.31
N SER A 87 -6.82 -9.26 7.36
CA SER A 87 -7.26 -8.80 8.68
C SER A 87 -6.31 -7.79 9.33
N MET A 88 -5.01 -7.90 9.05
CA MET A 88 -4.01 -6.99 9.61
C MET A 88 -3.95 -5.70 8.82
N SER A 89 -3.90 -5.76 7.50
CA SER A 89 -3.42 -4.63 6.69
C SER A 89 -4.50 -3.99 5.83
N PHE A 90 -5.71 -4.57 5.70
CA PHE A 90 -6.74 -4.03 4.80
C PHE A 90 -7.13 -2.57 5.09
N ILE A 91 -7.35 -2.21 6.36
CA ILE A 91 -7.67 -0.82 6.72
C ILE A 91 -6.51 0.12 6.35
N SER A 92 -5.27 -0.33 6.55
CA SER A 92 -4.08 0.44 6.22
C SER A 92 -3.88 0.57 4.71
N MET A 93 -4.17 -0.48 3.94
CA MET A 93 -4.14 -0.46 2.48
C MET A 93 -5.18 0.52 1.94
N VAL A 94 -6.42 0.47 2.44
CA VAL A 94 -7.47 1.42 2.03
C VAL A 94 -7.09 2.86 2.40
N ALA A 95 -6.54 3.07 3.61
CA ALA A 95 -6.10 4.41 4.03
C ALA A 95 -4.93 4.95 3.20
N MET A 96 -3.94 4.10 2.88
CA MET A 96 -2.83 4.40 1.99
C MET A 96 -3.32 4.83 0.62
N GLU A 97 -4.17 4.00 0.02
CA GLU A 97 -4.74 4.21 -1.30
C GLU A 97 -5.59 5.47 -1.37
N THR A 98 -6.40 5.72 -0.34
CA THR A 98 -7.18 6.95 -0.23
C THR A 98 -6.25 8.17 -0.16
N ALA A 99 -5.17 8.11 0.62
CA ALA A 99 -4.23 9.21 0.75
C ALA A 99 -3.51 9.50 -0.58
N MET A 100 -3.04 8.47 -1.29
CA MET A 100 -2.39 8.61 -2.59
C MET A 100 -3.35 9.23 -3.62
N ASN A 101 -4.57 8.70 -3.73
CA ASN A 101 -5.56 9.22 -4.67
C ASN A 101 -6.03 10.65 -4.33
N LEU A 102 -6.05 11.04 -3.06
CA LEU A 102 -6.35 12.41 -2.65
C LEU A 102 -5.24 13.39 -3.05
N VAL A 103 -3.97 12.99 -2.92
CA VAL A 103 -2.84 13.77 -3.41
C VAL A 103 -2.91 13.90 -4.94
N ASP A 104 -3.17 12.79 -5.64
CA ASP A 104 -3.34 12.79 -7.09
C ASP A 104 -4.47 13.75 -7.52
N LEU A 105 -5.66 13.62 -6.94
CA LEU A 105 -6.79 14.50 -7.25
C LEU A 105 -6.50 15.96 -6.92
N GLY A 106 -5.86 16.23 -5.77
CA GLY A 106 -5.54 17.57 -5.32
C GLY A 106 -4.53 18.28 -6.22
N LEU A 107 -3.56 17.55 -6.76
CA LEU A 107 -2.49 18.11 -7.60
C LEU A 107 -2.83 18.12 -9.09
N THR A 108 -3.59 17.15 -9.59
CA THR A 108 -4.00 17.08 -11.00
C THR A 108 -5.31 17.81 -11.29
N GLY A 109 -6.10 18.14 -10.27
CA GLY A 109 -7.40 18.79 -10.42
C GLY A 109 -8.44 17.91 -11.15
N GLY A 110 -8.17 16.62 -11.33
CA GLY A 110 -9.05 15.71 -12.09
C GLY A 110 -8.77 15.64 -13.59
N ASP A 111 -7.69 16.27 -14.07
CA ASP A 111 -7.30 16.22 -15.49
C ASP A 111 -5.88 15.66 -15.67
N ARG A 112 -5.73 14.69 -16.58
CA ARG A 112 -4.45 14.07 -16.95
C ARG A 112 -3.83 14.64 -18.22
N GLY A 113 -4.56 15.46 -18.98
CA GLY A 113 -4.17 15.86 -20.33
C GLY A 113 -2.97 16.79 -20.45
N HIS A 114 -2.56 17.44 -19.36
CA HIS A 114 -1.55 18.51 -19.37
C HIS A 114 -0.25 18.19 -18.61
N LEU A 115 -0.14 17.01 -18.01
CA LEU A 115 1.00 16.63 -17.16
C LEU A 115 2.13 16.03 -17.99
N SER A 116 3.36 16.51 -17.77
CA SER A 116 4.54 15.85 -18.30
C SER A 116 4.86 14.58 -17.49
N ALA A 117 5.72 13.71 -18.03
CA ALA A 117 6.21 12.53 -17.30
C ALA A 117 6.92 12.92 -15.98
N VAL A 118 7.57 14.09 -15.93
CA VAL A 118 8.25 14.59 -14.74
C VAL A 118 7.23 15.02 -13.67
N ASP A 119 6.16 15.70 -14.07
CA ASP A 119 5.09 16.12 -13.16
C ASP A 119 4.40 14.90 -12.56
N TYR A 120 4.12 13.89 -13.39
CA TYR A 120 3.52 12.63 -12.93
C TYR A 120 4.40 11.92 -11.90
N LEU A 121 5.71 11.84 -12.12
CA LEU A 121 6.64 11.25 -11.14
C LEU A 121 6.69 12.04 -9.83
N GLY A 122 6.61 13.37 -9.90
CA GLY A 122 6.55 14.23 -8.72
C GLY A 122 5.28 14.03 -7.89
N ILE A 123 4.13 13.97 -8.56
CA ILE A 123 2.82 13.71 -7.94
C ILE A 123 2.81 12.32 -7.32
N LEU A 124 3.26 11.30 -8.06
CA LEU A 124 3.40 9.93 -7.57
C LEU A 124 4.26 9.90 -6.32
N ALA A 125 5.44 10.52 -6.32
CA ALA A 125 6.33 10.53 -5.16
C ALA A 125 5.68 11.18 -3.92
N LEU A 126 4.93 12.27 -4.09
CA LEU A 126 4.18 12.91 -3.00
C LEU A 126 3.04 12.02 -2.51
N GLY A 127 2.34 11.35 -3.43
CA GLY A 127 1.33 10.35 -3.13
C GLY A 127 1.92 9.25 -2.26
N GLU A 128 3.00 8.62 -2.67
CA GLU A 128 3.69 7.55 -1.94
C GLU A 128 4.13 7.97 -0.53
N ILE A 129 4.62 9.21 -0.37
CA ILE A 129 4.95 9.77 0.95
C ILE A 129 3.71 9.85 1.83
N ALA A 130 2.60 10.39 1.31
CA ALA A 130 1.34 10.45 2.05
C ALA A 130 0.78 9.05 2.36
N GLY A 131 0.85 8.15 1.37
CA GLY A 131 0.48 6.76 1.45
C GLY A 131 1.26 5.99 2.51
N PHE A 132 2.52 6.34 2.76
CA PHE A 132 3.30 5.78 3.87
C PHE A 132 2.92 6.41 5.22
N LEU A 133 2.85 7.74 5.29
CA LEU A 133 2.68 8.48 6.54
C LEU A 133 1.31 8.26 7.20
N VAL A 134 0.25 8.07 6.40
CA VAL A 134 -1.12 7.88 6.91
C VAL A 134 -1.31 6.55 7.67
N PRO A 135 -1.00 5.37 7.08
CA PRO A 135 -1.19 4.09 7.76
C PRO A 135 -0.08 3.73 8.76
N TRP A 136 1.11 4.33 8.67
CA TRP A 136 2.25 3.94 9.52
C TRP A 136 1.97 4.10 11.04
N PRO A 137 1.40 5.22 11.53
CA PRO A 137 1.02 5.37 12.94
C PRO A 137 -0.03 4.34 13.38
N TYR A 138 -1.00 4.04 12.51
CA TYR A 138 -2.03 3.04 12.79
C TYR A 138 -1.44 1.64 12.89
N ASN A 139 -0.52 1.27 11.99
CA ASN A 139 0.22 0.01 12.03
C ASN A 139 1.04 -0.12 13.33
N ALA A 140 1.75 0.93 13.73
CA ALA A 140 2.51 0.94 14.98
C ALA A 140 1.60 0.83 16.22
N TRP A 141 0.46 1.51 16.22
CA TRP A 141 -0.53 1.43 17.29
C TRP A 141 -1.09 0.00 17.43
N ARG A 142 -1.45 -0.67 16.32
CA ARG A 142 -1.93 -2.06 16.36
C ARG A 142 -0.90 -3.01 16.98
N LEU A 143 0.35 -2.92 16.53
CA LEU A 143 1.44 -3.73 17.07
C LEU A 143 1.66 -3.48 18.57
N LYS A 144 1.55 -2.23 19.04
CA LYS A 144 1.67 -1.87 20.46
C LYS A 144 0.57 -2.50 21.33
N HIS A 145 -0.62 -2.75 20.77
CA HIS A 145 -1.75 -3.36 21.48
C HIS A 145 -1.83 -4.88 21.29
N GLY A 146 -0.73 -5.53 20.89
CA GLY A 146 -0.68 -6.99 20.73
C GLY A 146 -1.53 -7.51 19.58
N ARG A 147 -1.99 -6.64 18.68
CA ARG A 147 -2.67 -7.03 17.44
C ARG A 147 -1.60 -7.34 16.38
N SER A 148 -0.74 -8.30 16.72
CA SER A 148 0.34 -8.80 15.89
C SER A 148 0.28 -10.32 15.89
N CYS A 149 0.17 -10.92 14.70
CA CYS A 149 0.42 -12.34 14.56
C CYS A 149 1.94 -12.54 14.57
N HIS A 150 2.56 -12.66 15.75
CA HIS A 150 3.86 -13.33 16.01
C HIS A 150 4.31 -13.11 17.46
#